data_AF-A0A2P6V2D0-F1
#
_entry.id   AF-A0A2P6V2D0-F1
#
_cell.length_a   1.000
_cell.length_b   1.000
_cell.length_c   1.000
_cell.angle_alpha   90.00
_cell.angle_beta   90.00
_cell.angle_gamma   90.00
#
_symmetry.space_group_name_H-M   'P 1'
#
loop_
_entity.id
_entity.type
_entity.pdbx_description
1 polymer ?
#
loop_
_entity_poly.entity_id
_entity_poly.type
_entity_poly.pdbx_seq_one_letter_code
_entity_poly.pdbx_strand_id
1 'polypeptide(L)'
;MGLEWALECKASWCDLILSGRKSLEVRTYPPPAELDGHKVWLLASLGPEGVATFGDSIAAGQAGGAVVGWVLFDGAIEYRDAAAFAADEAQHCVPVDSPYAFTSQGDEGTTLYGWQVVASHRLAVPLPLPAMRRHHRSVYRCSSG
;
A
#
# COMPACT_ATOMS: atom_id res chain seq x y z
N MET A 1 -7.33 -20.02 4.27
CA MET A 1 -6.87 -18.98 3.31
C MET A 1 -5.60 -18.37 3.87
N GLY A 2 -4.50 -18.34 3.11
CA GLY A 2 -3.19 -17.80 3.53
C GLY A 2 -3.13 -16.28 3.52
N LEU A 3 -4.06 -15.63 4.20
CA LEU A 3 -4.15 -14.17 4.31
C LEU A 3 -3.34 -13.72 5.53
N GLU A 4 -2.01 -13.82 5.44
CA GLU A 4 -1.12 -13.50 6.55
C GLU A 4 -0.79 -12.01 6.62
N TRP A 5 -0.36 -11.44 5.50
CA TRP A 5 0.09 -10.06 5.39
C TRP A 5 -0.87 -9.22 4.56
N ALA A 6 -1.09 -7.98 4.97
CA ALA A 6 -1.91 -7.06 4.22
C ALA A 6 -1.40 -5.63 4.27
N LEU A 7 -1.76 -4.85 3.25
CA LEU A 7 -1.43 -3.46 3.10
C LEU A 7 -2.72 -2.66 2.92
N GLU A 8 -2.93 -1.68 3.78
CA GLU A 8 -3.98 -0.69 3.59
C GLU A 8 -3.59 0.28 2.47
N CYS A 9 -4.48 0.43 1.50
CA CYS A 9 -4.38 1.45 0.46
C CYS A 9 -5.78 1.91 0.06
N LYS A 10 -5.94 3.15 -0.41
CA LYS A 10 -7.27 3.62 -0.83
C LYS A 10 -7.73 2.84 -2.05
N ALA A 11 -9.04 2.66 -2.17
CA ALA A 11 -9.64 1.86 -3.23
C ALA A 11 -9.17 2.25 -4.64
N SER A 12 -9.03 3.56 -4.91
CA SER A 12 -8.48 4.13 -6.14
C SER A 12 -7.07 3.62 -6.46
N TRP A 13 -6.17 3.63 -5.48
CA TRP A 13 -4.80 3.14 -5.63
C TRP A 13 -4.72 1.63 -5.78
N CYS A 14 -5.53 0.89 -5.01
CA CYS A 14 -5.67 -0.56 -5.21
C CYS A 14 -6.08 -0.88 -6.64
N ASP A 15 -6.99 -0.08 -7.22
CA ASP A 15 -7.43 -0.30 -8.60
C ASP A 15 -6.34 -0.08 -9.63
N LEU A 16 -5.50 0.94 -9.44
CA LEU A 16 -4.34 1.19 -10.30
C LEU A 16 -3.32 0.04 -10.22
N ILE A 17 -3.06 -0.48 -9.02
CA ILE A 17 -2.11 -1.60 -8.82
C ILE A 17 -2.66 -2.89 -9.45
N LEU A 18 -3.92 -3.22 -9.17
CA LEU A 18 -4.56 -4.47 -9.60
C LEU A 18 -4.93 -4.48 -11.09
N SER A 19 -4.91 -3.32 -11.75
CA SER A 19 -5.01 -3.23 -13.22
C SER A 19 -3.66 -3.26 -13.92
N GLY A 20 -2.55 -3.25 -13.18
CA GLY A 20 -1.19 -3.16 -13.71
C GLY A 20 -0.80 -1.76 -14.18
N ARG A 21 -1.64 -0.75 -13.98
CA ARG A 21 -1.32 0.64 -14.35
C ARG A 21 -0.26 1.24 -13.42
N LYS A 22 -0.29 0.87 -12.14
CA LYS A 22 0.68 1.30 -11.12
C LYS A 22 1.58 0.14 -10.74
N SER A 23 2.88 0.27 -11.03
CA SER A 23 3.90 -0.74 -10.74
C SER A 23 4.80 -0.36 -9.56
N LEU A 24 4.68 0.86 -9.03
CA LEU A 24 5.42 1.32 -7.86
C LEU A 24 4.45 1.83 -6.80
N GLU A 25 4.39 1.19 -5.63
CA GLU A 25 3.61 1.68 -4.48
C GLU A 25 4.45 2.61 -3.62
N VAL A 26 3.98 3.83 -3.40
CA VAL A 26 4.78 4.88 -2.73
C VAL A 26 4.51 4.88 -1.24
N ARG A 27 5.59 4.81 -0.45
CA ARG A 27 5.56 4.89 1.02
C ARG A 27 6.71 5.75 1.53
N THR A 28 6.61 6.19 2.77
CA THR A 28 7.68 6.92 3.49
C THR A 28 8.68 5.98 4.19
N TYR A 29 8.61 4.69 3.90
CA TYR A 29 9.45 3.64 4.48
C TYR A 29 9.63 2.51 3.45
N PRO A 30 10.74 1.76 3.48
CA PRO A 30 10.95 0.61 2.61
C PRO A 30 10.00 -0.55 2.97
N PRO A 31 9.77 -1.53 2.08
CA PRO A 31 9.01 -2.72 2.43
C PRO A 31 9.64 -3.43 3.63
N PRO A 32 8.87 -3.78 4.68
CA PRO A 32 9.35 -4.65 5.73
C PRO A 32 9.86 -5.96 5.13
N ALA A 33 11.02 -6.43 5.58
CA ALA A 33 11.65 -7.65 5.06
C ALA A 33 10.77 -8.90 5.25
N GLU A 34 9.85 -8.86 6.23
CA GLU A 34 8.87 -9.91 6.48
C GLU A 34 7.84 -10.09 5.34
N LEU A 35 7.76 -9.14 4.41
CA LEU A 35 6.90 -9.24 3.23
C LEU A 35 7.56 -10.00 2.08
N ASP A 36 8.88 -10.21 2.12
CA ASP A 36 9.63 -10.82 1.01
C ASP A 36 9.14 -12.24 0.71
N GLY A 37 8.75 -12.48 -0.54
CA GLY A 37 8.21 -13.77 -0.98
C GLY A 37 6.78 -14.06 -0.49
N HIS A 38 6.15 -13.15 0.25
CA HIS A 38 4.77 -13.30 0.72
C HIS A 38 3.78 -12.52 -0.15
N LYS A 39 2.61 -13.12 -0.37
CA LYS A 39 1.45 -12.38 -0.90
C LYS A 39 1.00 -11.35 0.13
N VAL A 40 1.04 -10.08 -0.26
CA VAL A 40 0.51 -8.97 0.52
C VAL A 40 -0.89 -8.65 0.01
N TRP A 41 -1.89 -8.86 0.85
CA TRP A 41 -3.28 -8.64 0.49
C TRP A 41 -3.63 -7.15 0.57
N LEU A 42 -4.30 -6.63 -0.46
CA LEU A 42 -4.68 -5.23 -0.50
C LEU A 42 -6.02 -5.03 0.22
N LEU A 43 -5.98 -4.22 1.29
CA LEU A 43 -7.17 -3.73 1.98
C LEU A 43 -7.55 -2.40 1.33
N ALA A 44 -8.52 -2.44 0.41
CA ALA A 44 -9.07 -1.24 -0.22
C ALA A 44 -9.91 -0.48 0.82
N SER A 45 -9.32 0.56 1.40
CA SER A 45 -10.00 1.38 2.39
C SER A 45 -10.81 2.51 1.76
N LEU A 46 -11.92 2.83 2.41
CA LEU A 46 -12.81 3.95 2.09
C LEU A 46 -12.45 5.14 2.98
N GLY A 47 -12.65 6.36 2.48
CA GLY A 47 -12.37 7.59 3.21
C GLY A 47 -11.38 8.50 2.49
N PRO A 48 -11.05 9.66 3.07
CA PRO A 48 -10.23 10.66 2.41
C PRO A 48 -8.79 10.18 2.17
N GLU A 49 -8.19 10.68 1.08
CA GLU A 49 -6.77 10.53 0.78
C GLU A 49 -5.91 11.15 1.91
N GLY A 50 -4.70 10.63 2.11
CA GLY A 50 -3.75 11.07 3.14
C GLY A 50 -4.06 10.63 4.57
N VAL A 51 -5.23 10.05 4.83
CA VAL A 51 -5.67 9.66 6.19
C VAL A 51 -5.81 8.14 6.28
N ALA A 52 -5.19 7.51 7.29
CA ALA A 52 -5.41 6.09 7.56
C ALA A 52 -6.87 5.85 7.96
N THR A 53 -7.55 4.90 7.31
CA THR A 53 -8.94 4.55 7.62
C THR A 53 -9.00 3.60 8.81
N PHE A 54 -8.06 2.67 8.89
CA PHE A 54 -8.07 1.65 9.94
C PHE A 54 -7.17 2.05 11.12
N GLY A 55 -7.60 1.69 12.33
CA GLY A 55 -6.80 1.80 13.55
C GLY A 55 -5.78 0.65 13.69
N ASP A 56 -5.24 0.49 14.89
CA ASP A 56 -4.23 -0.56 15.18
C ASP A 56 -4.80 -1.98 15.18
N SER A 57 -6.12 -2.12 15.23
CA SER A 57 -6.81 -3.39 15.04
C SER A 57 -7.97 -3.23 14.06
N ILE A 58 -8.17 -4.26 13.25
CA ILE A 58 -9.32 -4.42 12.36
C ILE A 58 -10.11 -5.62 12.87
N ALA A 59 -11.40 -5.43 13.14
CA ALA A 59 -12.29 -6.54 13.47
C ALA A 59 -12.74 -7.28 12.20
N ALA A 60 -13.00 -8.58 12.30
CA ALA A 60 -13.55 -9.33 11.18
C ALA A 60 -14.92 -8.76 10.75
N GLY A 61 -15.10 -8.49 9.46
CA GLY A 61 -16.30 -7.87 8.91
C GLY A 61 -16.46 -6.38 9.22
N GLN A 62 -15.43 -5.71 9.76
CA GLN A 62 -15.47 -4.27 10.03
C GLN A 62 -15.77 -3.50 8.72
N ALA A 63 -16.63 -2.48 8.83
CA ALA A 63 -16.92 -1.58 7.73
C ALA A 63 -15.71 -0.68 7.38
N GLY A 64 -15.76 -0.02 6.22
CA GLY A 64 -14.72 0.93 5.81
C GLY A 64 -13.70 0.37 4.82
N GLY A 65 -13.87 -0.87 4.36
CA GLY A 65 -13.11 -1.40 3.23
C GLY A 65 -13.36 -2.88 2.98
N ALA A 66 -12.56 -3.44 2.07
CA ALA A 66 -12.62 -4.85 1.70
C ALA A 66 -11.24 -5.35 1.25
N VAL A 67 -11.05 -6.66 1.25
CA VAL A 67 -9.90 -7.30 0.60
C VAL A 67 -10.21 -7.45 -0.87
N VAL A 68 -9.40 -6.86 -1.75
CA VAL A 68 -9.69 -6.79 -3.20
C VAL A 68 -8.74 -7.57 -4.09
N GLY A 69 -7.62 -8.04 -3.55
CA GLY A 69 -6.57 -8.70 -4.30
C GLY A 69 -5.31 -8.89 -3.47
N TRP A 70 -4.27 -9.39 -4.12
CA TRP A 70 -2.93 -9.47 -3.54
C TRP A 70 -1.87 -8.97 -4.51
N VAL A 71 -0.72 -8.61 -3.95
CA VAL A 71 0.48 -8.21 -4.67
C VAL A 71 1.70 -8.94 -4.12
N LEU A 72 2.74 -9.06 -4.95
CA LEU A 72 4.10 -9.40 -4.53
C LEU A 72 4.97 -8.17 -4.74
N PHE A 73 5.78 -7.87 -3.73
CA PHE A 73 6.80 -6.84 -3.81
C PHE A 73 8.19 -7.48 -3.98
N ASP A 74 9.07 -6.80 -4.70
CA ASP A 74 10.48 -7.18 -4.86
C ASP A 74 11.37 -5.94 -4.70
N GLY A 75 11.70 -5.61 -3.45
CA GLY A 75 12.49 -4.43 -3.14
C GLY A 75 11.78 -3.09 -3.39
N ALA A 76 12.58 -2.02 -3.37
CA ALA A 76 12.10 -0.66 -3.54
C ALA A 76 13.16 0.27 -4.15
N ILE A 77 12.69 1.31 -4.82
CA ILE A 77 13.49 2.45 -5.26
C ILE A 77 13.44 3.52 -4.17
N GLU A 78 14.61 3.96 -3.69
CA GLU A 78 14.73 5.07 -2.74
C GLU A 78 14.78 6.40 -3.50
N TYR A 79 13.81 7.29 -3.25
CA TYR A 79 13.78 8.65 -3.79
C TYR A 79 14.28 9.63 -2.75
N ARG A 80 15.39 10.30 -3.06
CA ARG A 80 16.01 11.33 -2.22
C ARG A 80 15.74 12.75 -2.70
N ASP A 81 15.22 12.89 -3.91
CA ASP A 81 14.89 14.17 -4.50
C ASP A 81 13.63 14.07 -5.38
N ALA A 82 13.02 15.23 -5.61
CA ALA A 82 11.79 15.36 -6.37
C ALA A 82 11.96 15.00 -7.85
N ALA A 83 13.17 15.13 -8.41
CA ALA A 83 13.41 14.84 -9.83
C ALA A 83 13.42 13.32 -10.08
N ALA A 84 14.05 12.54 -9.21
CA ALA A 84 14.01 11.09 -9.23
C ALA A 84 12.59 10.56 -9.03
N PHE A 85 11.83 11.15 -8.11
CA PHE A 85 10.41 10.79 -7.92
C PHE A 85 9.60 11.10 -9.19
N ALA A 86 9.69 12.32 -9.71
CA ALA A 86 8.94 12.73 -10.91
C ALA A 86 9.28 11.90 -12.16
N ALA A 87 10.51 11.40 -12.28
CA ALA A 87 10.91 10.54 -13.40
C ALA A 87 10.10 9.22 -13.45
N ASP A 88 9.60 8.76 -12.31
CA ASP A 88 8.82 7.53 -12.17
C ASP A 88 7.31 7.77 -12.03
N GLU A 89 6.82 8.99 -12.35
CA GLU A 89 5.41 9.37 -12.22
C GLU A 89 4.48 8.44 -12.99
N ALA A 90 4.89 7.97 -14.16
CA ALA A 90 4.09 7.03 -14.95
C ALA A 90 3.89 5.68 -14.23
N GLN A 91 4.89 5.24 -13.46
CA GLN A 91 4.87 3.97 -12.74
C GLN A 91 4.15 4.06 -11.39
N HIS A 92 4.31 5.17 -10.66
CA HIS A 92 3.66 5.33 -9.36
C HIS A 92 2.32 6.09 -9.43
N CYS A 93 2.02 6.76 -10.53
CA CYS A 93 0.77 7.49 -10.77
C CYS A 93 0.44 8.55 -9.70
N VAL A 94 1.44 9.16 -9.06
CA VAL A 94 1.24 10.20 -8.02
C VAL A 94 1.56 11.55 -8.64
N PRO A 95 0.56 12.38 -8.93
CA PRO A 95 0.78 13.73 -9.45
C PRO A 95 1.52 14.62 -8.46
N VAL A 96 2.20 15.65 -8.98
CA VAL A 96 2.96 16.63 -8.16
C VAL A 96 2.09 17.43 -7.18
N ASP A 97 0.79 17.58 -7.45
CA ASP A 97 -0.18 18.28 -6.59
C ASP A 97 -0.91 17.34 -5.62
N SER A 98 -0.53 16.06 -5.59
CA SER A 98 -1.09 15.06 -4.68
C SER A 98 -0.64 15.28 -3.24
N PRO A 99 -1.46 14.95 -2.22
CA PRO A 99 -1.01 14.88 -0.82
C PRO A 99 0.09 13.84 -0.59
N TYR A 100 0.37 12.97 -1.57
CA TYR A 100 1.45 11.97 -1.54
C TYR A 100 2.67 12.38 -2.37
N ALA A 101 2.67 13.58 -2.94
CA ALA A 101 3.79 14.08 -3.73
C ALA A 101 5.05 14.24 -2.86
N PHE A 102 6.22 14.19 -3.50
CA PHE A 102 7.47 14.50 -2.84
C PHE A 102 7.48 15.98 -2.41
N THR A 103 7.45 16.25 -1.11
CA THR A 103 7.56 17.61 -0.58
C THR A 103 8.96 17.85 -0.05
N SER A 104 9.65 18.85 -0.60
CA SER A 104 10.93 19.33 -0.05
C SER A 104 10.74 20.17 1.24
N GLN A 105 9.49 20.45 1.61
CA GLN A 105 9.10 21.18 2.81
C GLN A 105 8.39 20.23 3.78
N GLY A 106 9.09 19.81 4.82
CA GLY A 106 8.59 18.87 5.82
C GLY A 106 9.76 18.16 6.48
N ASP A 107 10.53 18.94 7.24
CA ASP A 107 11.74 18.55 7.97
C ASP A 107 12.81 17.86 7.09
N GLU A 108 14.04 17.77 7.59
CA GLU A 108 15.10 17.03 6.90
C GLU A 108 14.64 15.59 6.58
N GLY A 109 14.67 15.18 5.31
CA GLY A 109 14.74 13.75 4.97
C GLY A 109 13.43 12.95 4.94
N THR A 110 12.37 13.42 4.29
CA THR A 110 11.24 12.52 3.96
C THR A 110 11.57 11.71 2.70
N THR A 111 12.51 10.77 2.82
CA THR A 111 12.79 9.77 1.79
C THR A 111 11.50 9.03 1.43
N LEU A 112 11.18 8.99 0.14
CA LEU A 112 10.09 8.16 -0.36
C LEU A 112 10.65 6.86 -0.93
N TYR A 113 9.84 5.81 -0.90
CA TYR A 113 10.19 4.49 -1.40
C TYR A 113 9.11 4.02 -2.36
N GLY A 114 9.49 3.73 -3.59
CA GLY A 114 8.64 3.08 -4.59
C GLY A 114 8.79 1.57 -4.48
N TRP A 115 7.86 0.90 -3.78
CA TRP A 115 7.84 -0.55 -3.63
C TRP A 115 7.48 -1.20 -4.97
N GLN A 116 8.36 -2.05 -5.48
CA GLN A 116 8.19 -2.62 -6.82
C GLN A 116 7.16 -3.73 -6.82
N VAL A 117 6.05 -3.53 -7.53
CA VAL A 117 5.01 -4.56 -7.73
C VAL A 117 5.45 -5.47 -8.86
N VAL A 118 5.83 -6.70 -8.54
CA VAL A 118 6.27 -7.70 -9.54
C VAL A 118 5.17 -8.66 -9.97
N ALA A 119 4.14 -8.81 -9.15
CA ALA A 119 2.94 -9.55 -9.51
C ALA A 119 1.73 -9.00 -8.75
N SER A 120 0.56 -9.06 -9.37
CA SER A 120 -0.69 -8.71 -8.72
C SER A 120 -1.82 -9.60 -9.23
N HIS A 121 -2.84 -9.78 -8.39
CA HIS A 121 -4.04 -10.52 -8.75
C HIS A 121 -5.26 -9.90 -8.09
N ARG A 122 -6.23 -9.52 -8.92
CA ARG A 122 -7.54 -9.04 -8.49
C ARG A 122 -8.45 -10.22 -8.17
N LEU A 123 -9.15 -10.14 -7.04
CA LEU A 123 -10.23 -11.08 -6.75
C LEU A 123 -11.44 -10.77 -7.63
N ALA A 124 -12.10 -11.82 -8.13
CA ALA A 124 -13.37 -11.66 -8.87
C ALA A 124 -14.47 -11.05 -7.99
N VAL A 125 -14.47 -11.37 -6.70
CA VAL A 125 -15.40 -10.82 -5.71
C VAL A 125 -14.57 -10.37 -4.49
N PRO A 126 -14.68 -9.10 -4.05
CA PRO A 126 -14.03 -8.63 -2.83
C PRO A 126 -14.46 -9.44 -1.61
N LEU A 127 -13.54 -9.68 -0.68
CA LEU A 127 -13.82 -10.38 0.58
C LEU A 127 -13.99 -9.37 1.73
N PRO A 128 -14.80 -9.69 2.74
CA PRO A 128 -14.86 -8.91 3.96
C PRO A 128 -13.48 -8.88 4.64
N LEU A 129 -13.21 -7.80 5.39
CA LEU A 129 -11.97 -7.69 6.16
C LEU A 129 -11.88 -8.81 7.20
N PRO A 130 -10.74 -9.50 7.33
CA PRO A 130 -10.50 -10.42 8.44
C PRO A 130 -10.04 -9.67 9.69
N ALA A 131 -9.93 -10.38 10.82
CA ALA A 131 -9.36 -9.81 12.03
C ALA A 131 -7.83 -9.62 11.91
N MET A 132 -7.34 -8.40 12.04
CA MET A 132 -5.92 -8.07 11.86
C MET A 132 -5.41 -7.10 12.91
N ARG A 133 -4.09 -7.10 13.11
CA ARG A 133 -3.38 -6.08 13.89
C ARG A 133 -2.38 -5.35 13.02
N ARG A 134 -2.23 -4.06 13.25
CA ARG A 134 -1.21 -3.25 12.60
C ARG A 134 0.15 -3.78 13.02
N HIS A 135 0.96 -4.14 12.03
CA HIS A 135 2.34 -4.56 12.21
C HIS A 135 3.29 -3.37 12.06
N HIS A 136 3.12 -2.59 11.00
CA HIS A 136 3.95 -1.42 10.74
C HIS A 136 3.23 -0.42 9.84
N ARG A 137 2.94 0.79 10.33
CA ARG A 137 2.25 1.84 9.54
C ARG A 137 1.01 1.26 8.83
N SER A 138 0.93 1.26 7.50
CA SER A 138 -0.23 0.70 6.78
C SER A 138 -0.18 -0.82 6.56
N VAL A 139 0.84 -1.51 7.09
CA VAL A 139 1.00 -2.97 7.03
C VAL A 139 0.32 -3.63 8.23
N TYR A 140 -0.48 -4.65 7.93
CA TYR A 140 -1.24 -5.45 8.88
C TYR A 140 -0.82 -6.92 8.80
N ARG A 141 -0.92 -7.60 9.94
CA ARG A 141 -0.79 -9.05 10.03
C ARG A 141 -2.08 -9.64 10.56
N CYS A 142 -2.50 -10.75 9.98
CA CYS A 142 -3.63 -11.51 10.48
C CYS A 142 -3.33 -11.98 11.90
N SER A 143 -4.29 -11.75 12.80
CA SER A 143 -4.21 -12.24 14.17
C SER A 143 -4.46 -13.75 14.09
N SER A 144 -3.44 -14.57 14.30
CA SER A 144 -3.67 -15.96 14.70
C SER A 144 -4.46 -15.92 16.00
N GLY A 145 -5.69 -16.43 15.96
CA GLY A 145 -6.50 -16.63 17.16
C GLY A 145 -5.86 -17.60 18.13
#